data_AF-A0A679F0C1-F1
#
_entry.id   AF-A0A679F0C1-F1
#
_cell.length_a   1.000
_cell.length_b   1.000
_cell.length_c   1.000
_cell.angle_alpha   90.00
_cell.angle_beta   90.00
_cell.angle_gamma   90.00
#
_symmetry.space_group_name_H-M   'P 1'
#
loop_
_entity.id
_entity.type
_entity.pdbx_description
1 polymer ?
#
loop_
_entity_poly.entity_id
_entity_poly.type
_entity_poly.pdbx_seq_one_letter_code
_entity_poly.pdbx_strand_id
1 'polypeptide(L)'
;MIALLLASAALALPQGNALADDALVRSFRQGGDVASVGVVEAGADTEIEGPQAIYSGADGEIYLLDQVNGRVLRFDPHKPAEATRSLELPGDLRPTDIVVARDTIYVWDEGPRALQATGPIDAQTRSLAVTRSVAASDEAVLSAFAQTGSQEIGEEAATRSLGAGKTLRSRQTIASHGRGQVVADVNALDKKGVSISLQIKDGAALAKLKMQVRSRIGSVELLDIDQRGRIFVLGENIPTDATDQPSTFVARYASNGALEGVYELPLDKQVALSRRFVTVSAEGDVYFLRTRKGAVDLIGVGFRPMKNGQTIDLAPPAPAIPSYALADFGKRKGATAAMRPLDRTQVVQTALQFANVRWRVNPGSYGADPDRSCSGFARIRRPGYLHGKLGQDVVGIPYCWGCHGALPRIAAEIGAGRLAGNVCTRNDPRPDVAGVDCSAFVSACWGLSTHFTTMAIPAISRELSNPWDLLPGDALNKPGSHVMLFLRFTPDRRAEVIESSTGGCNGKVCRNIYPLASLLARGYRPVRFRGLANDMSAPTPVAAVATATPMGKTKPETLDQNGAEKPAKRAVKTRTR
;
A
#
# COMPACT_ATOMS: atom_id res chain seq x y z
N MET A 1 28.15 -77.35 15.51
CA MET A 1 28.00 -76.17 14.64
C MET A 1 26.96 -75.27 15.26
N ILE A 2 27.38 -74.13 15.81
CA ILE A 2 26.54 -73.13 16.46
C ILE A 2 26.12 -72.14 15.38
N ALA A 3 24.82 -72.04 15.09
CA ALA A 3 24.27 -71.08 14.14
C ALA A 3 23.92 -69.78 14.87
N LEU A 4 24.60 -68.70 14.49
CA LEU A 4 24.42 -67.35 15.01
C LEU A 4 23.25 -66.68 14.28
N LEU A 5 22.16 -66.37 15.00
CA LEU A 5 21.06 -65.53 14.51
C LEU A 5 21.46 -64.05 14.67
N LEU A 6 21.75 -63.39 13.56
CA LEU A 6 21.93 -61.93 13.48
C LEU A 6 20.56 -61.28 13.30
N ALA A 7 20.08 -60.62 14.35
CA ALA A 7 18.91 -59.74 14.31
C ALA A 7 19.34 -58.38 13.74
N SER A 8 18.86 -58.05 12.54
CA SER A 8 19.02 -56.74 11.91
C SER A 8 18.03 -55.74 12.54
N ALA A 9 18.51 -54.95 13.50
CA ALA A 9 17.79 -53.77 13.97
C ALA A 9 17.81 -52.70 12.88
N ALA A 10 16.68 -52.49 12.20
CA ALA A 10 16.49 -51.34 11.33
C ALA A 10 16.41 -50.08 12.20
N LEU A 11 17.51 -49.30 12.24
CA LEU A 11 17.48 -47.95 12.79
C LEU A 11 16.53 -47.10 11.93
N ALA A 12 15.38 -46.76 12.48
CA ALA A 12 14.55 -45.68 11.96
C ALA A 12 15.32 -44.36 12.15
N LEU A 13 15.88 -43.84 11.06
CA LEU A 13 16.41 -42.48 11.01
C LEU A 13 15.27 -41.49 11.30
N PRO A 14 15.45 -40.50 12.20
CA PRO A 14 14.46 -39.45 12.37
C PRO A 14 14.34 -38.69 11.04
N GLN A 15 13.15 -38.72 10.44
CA GLN A 15 12.82 -37.83 9.33
C GLN A 15 12.98 -36.40 9.85
N GLY A 16 14.03 -35.71 9.39
CA GLY A 16 14.18 -34.28 9.65
C GLY A 16 12.93 -33.57 9.14
N ASN A 17 12.37 -32.68 9.96
CA ASN A 17 11.29 -31.78 9.56
C ASN A 17 11.76 -30.94 8.36
N ALA A 18 11.56 -31.45 7.15
CA ALA A 18 11.96 -30.77 5.93
C ALA A 18 11.13 -29.49 5.76
N LEU A 19 11.81 -28.41 5.38
CA LEU A 19 11.17 -27.20 4.91
C LEU A 19 10.46 -27.54 3.61
N ALA A 20 9.18 -27.20 3.48
CA ALA A 20 8.54 -27.23 2.17
C ALA A 20 8.96 -25.98 1.39
N ASP A 21 9.37 -26.15 0.13
CA ASP A 21 9.73 -25.05 -0.75
C ASP A 21 8.48 -24.32 -1.28
N ASP A 22 8.68 -23.07 -1.69
CA ASP A 22 7.66 -22.31 -2.41
C ASP A 22 7.33 -22.97 -3.76
N ALA A 23 6.04 -23.04 -4.09
CA ALA A 23 5.55 -23.58 -5.35
C ALA A 23 4.94 -22.48 -6.22
N LEU A 24 5.37 -22.40 -7.49
CA LEU A 24 4.68 -21.57 -8.48
C LEU A 24 3.33 -22.23 -8.80
N VAL A 25 2.24 -21.64 -8.31
CA VAL A 25 0.88 -22.14 -8.55
C VAL A 25 0.40 -21.69 -9.93
N ARG A 26 0.56 -20.40 -10.23
CA ARG A 26 0.16 -19.83 -11.51
C ARG A 26 1.01 -18.64 -11.88
N SER A 27 1.27 -18.44 -13.17
CA SER A 27 1.94 -17.25 -13.69
C SER A 27 1.11 -16.63 -14.81
N PHE A 28 0.93 -15.31 -14.76
CA PHE A 28 0.24 -14.52 -15.76
C PHE A 28 1.24 -13.63 -16.48
N ARG A 29 1.19 -13.66 -17.81
CA ARG A 29 1.90 -12.67 -18.64
C ARG A 29 1.16 -11.34 -18.65
N GLN A 30 1.85 -10.28 -19.06
CA GLN A 30 1.22 -9.00 -19.37
C GLN A 30 0.23 -9.15 -20.54
N GLY A 31 -0.95 -8.55 -20.41
CA GLY A 31 -1.97 -8.52 -21.47
C GLY A 31 -3.36 -8.14 -20.96
N GLY A 32 -4.32 -8.11 -21.88
CA GLY A 32 -5.73 -7.80 -21.59
C GLY A 32 -6.69 -8.97 -21.75
N ASP A 33 -6.22 -10.12 -22.26
CA ASP A 33 -7.07 -11.32 -22.40
C ASP A 33 -7.26 -12.02 -21.05
N VAL A 34 -8.20 -12.96 -20.97
CA VAL A 34 -8.56 -13.63 -19.71
C VAL A 34 -7.43 -14.48 -19.08
N ALA A 35 -6.41 -14.84 -19.85
CA ALA A 35 -5.25 -15.61 -19.40
C ALA A 35 -4.02 -14.73 -19.08
N SER A 36 -4.17 -13.42 -19.14
CA SER A 36 -3.13 -12.42 -18.86
C SER A 36 -3.63 -11.39 -17.86
N VAL A 37 -2.75 -10.53 -17.39
CA VAL A 37 -3.08 -9.46 -16.45
C VAL A 37 -2.50 -8.14 -16.88
N GLY A 38 -3.14 -7.05 -16.48
CA GLY A 38 -2.69 -5.72 -16.77
C GLY A 38 -1.46 -5.40 -15.94
N VAL A 39 -0.38 -5.00 -16.62
CA VAL A 39 0.85 -4.51 -15.99
C VAL A 39 1.26 -3.24 -16.72
N VAL A 40 1.59 -2.20 -15.96
CA VAL A 40 2.29 -1.01 -16.45
C VAL A 40 3.74 -1.11 -16.00
N GLU A 41 4.63 -1.25 -16.98
CA GLU A 41 6.06 -1.36 -16.74
C GLU A 41 6.62 -0.10 -16.06
N ALA A 42 7.56 -0.30 -15.15
CA ALA A 42 8.31 0.79 -14.53
C ALA A 42 9.35 1.36 -15.50
N GLY A 43 9.53 2.67 -15.45
CA GLY A 43 10.75 3.33 -15.92
C GLY A 43 11.50 3.94 -14.72
N ALA A 44 12.43 4.86 -14.98
CA ALA A 44 13.19 5.49 -13.91
C ALA A 44 12.25 6.25 -12.95
N ASP A 45 12.52 6.10 -11.64
CA ASP A 45 11.80 6.79 -10.57
C ASP A 45 10.28 6.50 -10.55
N THR A 46 9.86 5.31 -11.01
CA THR A 46 8.47 4.83 -10.92
C THR A 46 8.41 3.33 -10.56
N GLU A 47 7.38 2.89 -9.84
CA GLU A 47 7.13 1.46 -9.57
C GLU A 47 6.30 0.78 -10.67
N ILE A 48 6.48 -0.53 -10.81
CA ILE A 48 5.62 -1.35 -11.67
C ILE A 48 4.21 -1.32 -11.08
N GLU A 49 3.21 -1.05 -11.93
CA GLU A 49 1.81 -1.18 -11.56
C GLU A 49 1.28 -2.53 -12.06
N GLY A 50 0.60 -3.29 -11.21
CA GLY A 50 -0.06 -4.53 -11.58
C GLY A 50 -1.28 -4.78 -10.71
N PRO A 51 -1.79 -6.02 -10.70
CA PRO A 51 -2.87 -6.43 -9.80
C PRO A 51 -2.57 -6.06 -8.35
N GLN A 52 -3.54 -5.47 -7.66
CA GLN A 52 -3.32 -4.91 -6.32
C GLN A 52 -3.71 -5.86 -5.18
N ALA A 53 -4.57 -6.83 -5.42
CA ALA A 53 -5.11 -7.65 -4.35
C ALA A 53 -5.46 -9.06 -4.79
N ILE A 54 -5.24 -10.04 -3.91
CA ILE A 54 -5.79 -11.39 -3.99
C ILE A 54 -6.65 -11.70 -2.77
N TYR A 55 -7.69 -12.50 -2.95
CA TYR A 55 -8.51 -13.00 -1.85
C TYR A 55 -9.00 -14.42 -2.17
N SER A 56 -8.94 -15.34 -1.20
CA SER A 56 -9.53 -16.67 -1.32
C SER A 56 -11.01 -16.63 -0.95
N GLY A 57 -11.87 -17.10 -1.84
CA GLY A 57 -13.28 -17.29 -1.54
C GLY A 57 -13.54 -18.59 -0.78
N ALA A 58 -14.73 -18.69 -0.18
CA ALA A 58 -15.21 -19.92 0.46
C ALA A 58 -15.52 -21.05 -0.53
N ASP A 59 -15.55 -20.73 -1.83
CA ASP A 59 -15.66 -21.64 -2.96
C ASP A 59 -14.33 -22.32 -3.34
N GLY A 60 -13.24 -22.02 -2.61
CA GLY A 60 -11.90 -22.54 -2.87
C GLY A 60 -11.16 -21.81 -4.00
N GLU A 61 -11.75 -20.77 -4.57
CA GLU A 61 -11.14 -20.04 -5.69
C GLU A 61 -10.40 -18.79 -5.25
N ILE A 62 -9.38 -18.42 -6.02
CA ILE A 62 -8.66 -17.17 -5.86
C ILE A 62 -9.28 -16.10 -6.74
N TYR A 63 -9.56 -14.96 -6.11
CA TYR A 63 -10.02 -13.74 -6.74
C TYR A 63 -8.85 -12.76 -6.81
N LEU A 64 -8.40 -12.44 -8.03
CA LEU A 64 -7.30 -11.52 -8.31
C LEU A 64 -7.84 -10.21 -8.88
N LEU A 65 -7.61 -9.11 -8.18
CA LEU A 65 -8.01 -7.77 -8.61
C LEU A 65 -7.01 -7.21 -9.63
N ASP A 66 -7.32 -7.38 -10.91
CA ASP A 66 -6.59 -6.79 -12.05
C ASP A 66 -7.11 -5.37 -12.33
N GLN A 67 -6.77 -4.45 -11.43
CA GLN A 67 -7.24 -3.07 -11.50
C GLN A 67 -6.80 -2.35 -12.79
N VAL A 68 -5.68 -2.79 -13.38
CA VAL A 68 -5.12 -2.19 -14.59
C VAL A 68 -6.05 -2.38 -15.77
N ASN A 69 -6.60 -3.60 -15.90
CA ASN A 69 -7.61 -3.93 -16.91
C ASN A 69 -9.05 -3.67 -16.44
N GLY A 70 -9.28 -3.34 -15.16
CA GLY A 70 -10.61 -3.03 -14.64
C GLY A 70 -11.49 -4.28 -14.46
N ARG A 71 -10.93 -5.37 -13.92
CA ARG A 71 -11.64 -6.64 -13.73
C ARG A 71 -11.15 -7.40 -12.50
N VAL A 72 -11.90 -8.43 -12.13
CA VAL A 72 -11.48 -9.47 -11.18
C VAL A 72 -11.35 -10.80 -11.93
N LEU A 73 -10.18 -11.42 -11.85
CA LEU A 73 -9.97 -12.77 -12.36
C LEU A 73 -10.28 -13.80 -11.27
N ARG A 74 -10.98 -14.88 -11.62
CA ARG A 74 -11.34 -15.97 -10.71
C ARG A 74 -10.82 -17.30 -11.25
N PHE A 75 -10.16 -18.08 -10.40
CA PHE A 75 -9.63 -19.40 -10.78
C PHE A 75 -9.37 -20.31 -9.57
N ASP A 76 -9.40 -21.62 -9.81
CA ASP A 76 -9.02 -22.66 -8.86
C ASP A 76 -7.48 -22.79 -8.81
N PRO A 77 -6.84 -22.56 -7.64
CA PRO A 77 -5.39 -22.67 -7.50
C PRO A 77 -4.89 -24.13 -7.58
N HIS A 78 -5.73 -25.13 -7.32
CA HIS A 78 -5.38 -26.55 -7.43
C HIS A 78 -5.48 -27.08 -8.86
N LYS A 79 -6.08 -26.30 -9.75
CA LYS A 79 -6.22 -26.62 -11.17
C LYS A 79 -5.71 -25.48 -12.05
N PRO A 80 -4.40 -25.16 -11.98
CA PRO A 80 -3.84 -23.98 -12.64
C PRO A 80 -3.93 -24.01 -14.18
N ALA A 81 -4.14 -25.19 -14.77
CA ALA A 81 -4.37 -25.38 -16.20
C ALA A 81 -5.81 -25.07 -16.64
N GLU A 82 -6.78 -25.01 -15.72
CA GLU A 82 -8.15 -24.64 -16.06
C GLU A 82 -8.25 -23.17 -16.48
N ALA A 83 -9.21 -22.90 -17.35
CA ALA A 83 -9.43 -21.58 -17.91
C ALA A 83 -9.83 -20.59 -16.79
N THR A 84 -9.13 -19.45 -16.75
CA THR A 84 -9.53 -18.33 -15.88
C THR A 84 -10.88 -17.78 -16.33
N ARG A 85 -11.65 -17.28 -15.36
CA ARG A 85 -12.88 -16.52 -15.60
C ARG A 85 -12.65 -15.05 -15.29
N SER A 86 -13.25 -14.17 -16.10
CA SER A 86 -13.18 -12.71 -15.91
C SER A 86 -14.50 -12.16 -15.39
N LEU A 87 -14.42 -11.26 -14.42
CA LEU A 87 -15.52 -10.48 -13.87
C LEU A 87 -15.21 -9.00 -14.08
N GLU A 88 -15.77 -8.41 -15.13
CA GLU A 88 -15.52 -7.02 -15.54
C GLU A 88 -16.12 -6.04 -14.53
N LEU A 89 -15.34 -5.05 -14.08
CA LEU A 89 -15.82 -4.03 -13.13
C LEU A 89 -16.65 -2.97 -13.85
N PRO A 90 -17.59 -2.31 -13.14
CA PRO A 90 -18.21 -1.08 -13.61
C PRO A 90 -17.16 -0.04 -14.05
N GLY A 91 -17.42 0.63 -15.17
CA GLY A 91 -16.43 1.49 -15.83
C GLY A 91 -15.94 2.69 -15.00
N ASP A 92 -16.72 3.10 -14.00
CA ASP A 92 -16.46 4.20 -13.06
C ASP A 92 -15.73 3.77 -11.78
N LEU A 93 -15.62 2.46 -11.49
CA LEU A 93 -14.97 1.95 -10.29
C LEU A 93 -13.47 1.71 -10.49
N ARG A 94 -12.64 2.19 -9.57
CA ARG A 94 -11.18 1.98 -9.59
C ARG A 94 -10.70 1.43 -8.25
N PRO A 95 -11.07 0.18 -7.92
CA PRO A 95 -10.77 -0.35 -6.61
C PRO A 95 -9.28 -0.67 -6.44
N THR A 96 -8.80 -0.53 -5.21
CA THR A 96 -7.42 -0.84 -4.81
C THR A 96 -7.30 -2.09 -3.94
N ASP A 97 -8.43 -2.66 -3.53
CA ASP A 97 -8.49 -3.84 -2.66
C ASP A 97 -9.78 -4.64 -2.93
N ILE A 98 -9.78 -5.90 -2.51
CA ILE A 98 -10.89 -6.85 -2.65
C ILE A 98 -11.04 -7.71 -1.39
N VAL A 99 -12.29 -7.99 -1.04
CA VAL A 99 -12.71 -8.96 0.00
C VAL A 99 -13.88 -9.74 -0.57
N VAL A 100 -13.87 -11.07 -0.44
CA VAL A 100 -14.99 -11.91 -0.86
C VAL A 100 -15.62 -12.52 0.37
N ALA A 101 -16.90 -12.24 0.61
CA ALA A 101 -17.61 -12.74 1.77
C ALA A 101 -19.04 -13.11 1.40
N ARG A 102 -19.48 -14.32 1.77
CA ARG A 102 -20.84 -14.84 1.52
C ARG A 102 -21.26 -14.65 0.05
N ASP A 103 -20.43 -15.14 -0.88
CA ASP A 103 -20.61 -15.02 -2.34
C ASP A 103 -20.75 -13.59 -2.90
N THR A 104 -20.47 -12.59 -2.08
CA THR A 104 -20.47 -11.18 -2.46
C THR A 104 -19.03 -10.69 -2.60
N ILE A 105 -18.74 -10.02 -3.71
CA ILE A 105 -17.44 -9.40 -3.95
C ILE A 105 -17.53 -7.97 -3.44
N TYR A 106 -16.74 -7.64 -2.43
CA TYR A 106 -16.54 -6.28 -1.97
C TYR A 106 -15.24 -5.75 -2.55
N VAL A 107 -15.27 -4.51 -3.03
CA VAL A 107 -14.07 -3.80 -3.48
C VAL A 107 -13.92 -2.47 -2.76
N TRP A 108 -12.68 -1.99 -2.61
CA TRP A 108 -12.40 -0.69 -1.99
C TRP A 108 -12.10 0.40 -3.02
N ASP A 109 -13.03 1.31 -3.21
CA ASP A 109 -12.89 2.50 -4.07
C ASP A 109 -13.40 3.73 -3.31
N GLU A 110 -12.49 4.36 -2.56
CA GLU A 110 -12.82 5.43 -1.60
C GLU A 110 -13.96 5.00 -0.64
N GLY A 111 -13.87 3.74 -0.17
CA GLY A 111 -14.87 3.08 0.66
C GLY A 111 -15.34 1.76 0.05
N PRO A 112 -16.01 0.90 0.84
CA PRO A 112 -16.46 -0.40 0.36
C PRO A 112 -17.59 -0.27 -0.66
N ARG A 113 -17.56 -1.11 -1.71
CA ARG A 113 -18.62 -1.28 -2.70
C ARG A 113 -18.92 -2.76 -2.85
N ALA A 114 -20.17 -3.14 -2.62
CA ALA A 114 -20.63 -4.51 -2.84
C ALA A 114 -21.01 -4.71 -4.31
N LEU A 115 -20.49 -5.78 -4.91
CA LEU A 115 -20.64 -6.13 -6.31
C LEU A 115 -21.20 -7.55 -6.43
N GLN A 116 -22.05 -7.74 -7.44
CA GLN A 116 -22.58 -9.04 -7.81
C GLN A 116 -22.36 -9.33 -9.29
N ALA A 117 -22.03 -10.57 -9.60
CA ALA A 117 -21.88 -11.02 -10.98
C ALA A 117 -23.23 -11.08 -11.69
N THR A 118 -23.26 -10.58 -12.92
CA THR A 118 -24.42 -10.52 -13.81
C THR A 118 -24.14 -11.28 -15.10
N GLY A 119 -25.19 -11.63 -15.85
CA GLY A 119 -25.08 -12.46 -17.05
C GLY A 119 -24.98 -13.96 -16.76
N PRO A 120 -24.84 -14.79 -17.83
CA PRO A 120 -24.90 -16.25 -17.74
C PRO A 120 -23.83 -16.82 -16.83
N ILE A 121 -24.18 -17.81 -15.98
CA ILE A 121 -23.26 -18.41 -15.01
C ILE A 121 -22.08 -19.11 -15.68
N ASP A 122 -22.32 -19.73 -16.83
CA ASP A 122 -21.32 -20.51 -17.58
C ASP A 122 -20.45 -19.66 -18.52
N ALA A 123 -20.71 -18.35 -18.61
CA ALA A 123 -19.91 -17.47 -19.44
C ALA A 123 -18.51 -17.29 -18.82
N GLN A 124 -17.47 -17.42 -19.66
CA GLN A 124 -16.09 -17.21 -19.23
C GLN A 124 -15.84 -15.77 -18.76
N THR A 125 -16.51 -14.80 -19.38
CA THR A 125 -16.48 -13.39 -19.00
C THR A 125 -17.88 -12.95 -18.61
N ARG A 126 -18.01 -12.38 -17.42
CA ARG A 126 -19.25 -11.82 -16.86
C ARG A 126 -19.00 -10.40 -16.39
N SER A 127 -20.07 -9.63 -16.16
CA SER A 127 -19.96 -8.27 -15.64
C SER A 127 -20.33 -8.21 -14.18
N LEU A 128 -19.67 -7.33 -13.41
CA LEU A 128 -20.06 -6.98 -12.05
C LEU A 128 -20.94 -5.74 -12.06
N ALA A 129 -21.96 -5.72 -11.22
CA ALA A 129 -22.81 -4.57 -10.99
C ALA A 129 -22.83 -4.21 -9.51
N VAL A 130 -22.89 -2.90 -9.21
CA VAL A 130 -23.06 -2.41 -7.84
C VAL A 130 -24.45 -2.81 -7.34
N THR A 131 -24.50 -3.49 -6.20
CA THR A 131 -25.77 -3.92 -5.61
C THR A 131 -26.47 -2.74 -4.94
N ARG A 132 -27.75 -2.49 -5.26
CA ARG A 132 -28.55 -1.44 -4.63
C ARG A 132 -28.95 -1.76 -3.18
N SER A 133 -28.89 -3.03 -2.76
CA SER A 133 -29.17 -3.42 -1.37
C SER A 133 -27.93 -3.17 -0.50
N VAL A 134 -27.81 -1.96 0.02
CA VAL A 134 -26.77 -1.64 1.00
C VAL A 134 -27.21 -2.17 2.36
N ALA A 135 -27.04 -3.47 2.61
CA ALA A 135 -26.69 -3.84 3.97
C ALA A 135 -25.36 -3.13 4.25
N ALA A 136 -25.27 -2.35 5.33
CA ALA A 136 -24.00 -1.77 5.74
C ALA A 136 -22.94 -2.87 5.73
N SER A 137 -21.73 -2.57 5.21
CA SER A 137 -20.66 -3.56 5.20
C SER A 137 -20.47 -4.09 6.61
N ASP A 138 -20.65 -5.41 6.78
CA ASP A 138 -20.52 -6.07 8.07
C ASP A 138 -19.13 -5.75 8.66
N GLU A 139 -19.03 -5.68 9.98
CA GLU A 139 -17.82 -5.30 10.71
C GLU A 139 -16.59 -6.11 10.27
N ALA A 140 -16.79 -7.38 9.94
CA ALA A 140 -15.76 -8.27 9.41
C ALA A 140 -15.20 -7.82 8.05
N VAL A 141 -16.04 -7.30 7.15
CA VAL A 141 -15.61 -6.80 5.83
C VAL A 141 -14.81 -5.52 5.98
N LEU A 142 -15.29 -4.58 6.81
CA LEU A 142 -14.58 -3.34 7.11
C LEU A 142 -13.24 -3.61 7.77
N SER A 143 -13.21 -4.52 8.75
CA SER A 143 -11.99 -4.90 9.43
C SER A 143 -11.00 -5.61 8.50
N ALA A 144 -11.48 -6.46 7.57
CA ALA A 144 -10.66 -7.12 6.55
C ALA A 144 -10.02 -6.13 5.56
N PHE A 145 -10.74 -5.09 5.12
CA PHE A 145 -10.15 -3.98 4.35
C PHE A 145 -9.13 -3.21 5.20
N ALA A 146 -9.45 -2.96 6.46
CA ALA A 146 -8.54 -2.27 7.36
C ALA A 146 -7.24 -3.07 7.63
N GLN A 147 -7.18 -4.39 7.43
CA GLN A 147 -5.95 -5.22 7.59
C GLN A 147 -4.83 -4.81 6.63
N THR A 148 -5.20 -4.36 5.45
CA THR A 148 -4.29 -3.97 4.36
C THR A 148 -4.17 -2.45 4.21
N GLY A 149 -4.76 -1.70 5.14
CA GLY A 149 -4.73 -0.24 5.15
C GLY A 149 -5.84 0.43 4.34
N SER A 150 -6.78 -0.34 3.78
CA SER A 150 -7.95 0.17 3.06
C SER A 150 -9.01 0.61 4.08
N GLN A 151 -8.89 1.83 4.58
CA GLN A 151 -9.81 2.40 5.56
C GLN A 151 -9.98 3.91 5.36
N GLU A 152 -11.10 4.47 5.83
CA GLU A 152 -11.26 5.92 5.89
C GLU A 152 -10.27 6.51 6.90
N ILE A 153 -9.69 7.67 6.57
CA ILE A 153 -8.54 8.18 7.31
C ILE A 153 -8.92 9.45 8.07
N GLY A 154 -9.11 9.32 9.39
CA GLY A 154 -9.53 10.41 10.26
C GLY A 154 -10.48 9.95 11.36
N GLU A 155 -11.21 8.87 11.11
CA GLU A 155 -11.82 8.05 12.12
C GLU A 155 -10.82 6.96 12.51
N GLU A 156 -10.51 6.80 13.81
CA GLU A 156 -9.98 5.52 14.26
C GLU A 156 -11.02 4.48 13.85
N ALA A 157 -10.72 3.66 12.83
CA ALA A 157 -11.70 2.76 12.23
C ALA A 157 -12.55 2.14 13.34
N ALA A 158 -13.87 2.39 13.34
CA ALA A 158 -14.74 2.02 14.45
C ALA A 158 -14.72 0.50 14.76
N THR A 159 -14.18 -0.30 13.85
CA THR A 159 -13.98 -1.75 13.93
C THR A 159 -12.61 -2.18 14.48
N ARG A 160 -11.75 -1.21 14.83
CA ARG A 160 -10.41 -1.38 15.44
C ARG A 160 -10.30 -0.47 16.66
N SER A 161 -11.07 -0.74 17.70
CA SER A 161 -11.01 0.03 18.94
C SER A 161 -9.67 -0.18 19.64
N LEU A 162 -8.95 0.90 19.91
CA LEU A 162 -7.77 0.89 20.75
C LEU A 162 -8.18 1.03 22.21
N GLY A 163 -7.74 0.13 23.07
CA GLY A 163 -7.99 0.27 24.50
C GLY A 163 -7.35 1.55 25.06
N ALA A 164 -8.15 2.41 25.70
CA ALA A 164 -7.64 3.55 26.45
C ALA A 164 -6.88 3.04 27.70
N GLY A 165 -5.58 2.83 27.58
CA GLY A 165 -4.71 2.39 28.66
C GLY A 165 -3.24 2.29 28.25
N LYS A 166 -2.34 2.04 29.21
CA LYS A 166 -0.88 1.91 29.01
C LYS A 166 -0.46 0.79 28.04
N THR A 167 -1.39 -0.05 27.59
CA THR A 167 -1.18 -1.17 26.66
C THR A 167 -2.01 -0.96 25.39
N LEU A 168 -1.33 -0.76 24.26
CA LEU A 168 -1.95 -0.75 22.94
C LEU A 168 -2.64 -2.11 22.71
N ARG A 169 -3.97 -2.09 22.59
CA ARG A 169 -4.80 -3.25 22.22
C ARG A 169 -5.37 -3.00 20.84
N SER A 170 -5.06 -3.84 19.85
CA SER A 170 -5.73 -3.80 18.55
C SER A 170 -6.81 -4.87 18.51
N ARG A 171 -8.07 -4.48 18.30
CA ARG A 171 -9.18 -5.40 18.07
C ARG A 171 -9.39 -5.58 16.57
N GLN A 172 -9.55 -6.82 16.13
CA GLN A 172 -9.79 -7.18 14.73
C GLN A 172 -10.98 -8.13 14.68
N THR A 173 -11.78 -8.07 13.61
CA THR A 173 -12.93 -8.94 13.40
C THR A 173 -12.81 -9.54 12.01
N ILE A 174 -12.78 -10.86 11.87
CA ILE A 174 -12.70 -11.51 10.55
C ILE A 174 -13.89 -12.43 10.34
N ALA A 175 -14.27 -12.65 9.08
CA ALA A 175 -15.11 -13.76 8.69
C ALA A 175 -14.20 -14.91 8.26
N SER A 176 -13.94 -15.84 9.18
CA SER A 176 -13.09 -17.00 8.93
C SER A 176 -13.80 -18.09 8.14
N HIS A 177 -13.05 -18.89 7.39
CA HIS A 177 -13.60 -20.02 6.63
C HIS A 177 -14.18 -21.13 7.53
N GLY A 178 -13.56 -21.39 8.68
CA GLY A 178 -13.91 -22.52 9.55
C GLY A 178 -14.70 -22.20 10.81
N ARG A 179 -14.77 -20.93 11.25
CA ARG A 179 -15.36 -20.55 12.55
C ARG A 179 -16.33 -19.37 12.48
N GLY A 180 -16.71 -18.92 11.28
CA GLY A 180 -17.58 -17.76 11.12
C GLY A 180 -16.90 -16.46 11.57
N GLN A 181 -17.64 -15.54 12.20
CA GLN A 181 -17.06 -14.29 12.68
C GLN A 181 -16.23 -14.49 13.95
N VAL A 182 -14.96 -14.08 13.90
CA VAL A 182 -14.01 -14.21 15.00
C VAL A 182 -13.44 -12.85 15.34
N VAL A 183 -13.42 -12.53 16.63
CA VAL A 183 -12.80 -11.33 17.18
C VAL A 183 -11.43 -11.70 17.75
N ALA A 184 -10.41 -10.94 17.37
CA ALA A 184 -9.06 -11.06 17.87
C ALA A 184 -8.64 -9.80 18.61
N ASP A 185 -8.25 -9.95 19.88
CA ASP A 185 -7.66 -8.88 20.69
C ASP A 185 -6.14 -9.08 20.78
N VAL A 186 -5.38 -8.27 20.02
CA VAL A 186 -3.91 -8.28 19.99
C VAL A 186 -3.37 -7.36 21.08
N ASN A 187 -2.57 -7.92 21.98
CA ASN A 187 -1.98 -7.22 23.11
C ASN A 187 -0.46 -7.34 23.07
N ALA A 188 0.24 -6.20 23.08
CA ALA A 188 1.69 -6.21 23.22
C ALA A 188 2.13 -6.81 24.57
N LEU A 189 3.09 -7.73 24.54
CA LEU A 189 3.74 -8.24 25.75
C LEU A 189 4.99 -7.41 26.06
N ASP A 190 5.82 -7.21 25.05
CA ASP A 190 7.03 -6.39 25.10
C ASP A 190 7.35 -5.84 23.69
N LYS A 191 8.60 -5.46 23.42
CA LYS A 191 9.03 -5.00 22.09
C LYS A 191 9.09 -6.14 21.06
N LYS A 192 9.24 -7.39 21.49
CA LYS A 192 9.48 -8.56 20.64
C LYS A 192 8.28 -9.48 20.50
N GLY A 193 7.29 -9.37 21.39
CA GLY A 193 6.20 -10.33 21.47
C GLY A 193 4.82 -9.73 21.72
N VAL A 194 3.83 -10.52 21.34
CA VAL A 194 2.41 -10.23 21.51
C VAL A 194 1.67 -11.45 22.04
N SER A 195 0.51 -11.20 22.65
CA SER A 195 -0.51 -12.22 22.92
C SER A 195 -1.79 -11.87 22.17
N ILE A 196 -2.45 -12.88 21.62
CA ILE A 196 -3.65 -12.70 20.80
C ILE A 196 -4.74 -13.55 21.42
N SER A 197 -5.81 -12.92 21.91
CA SER A 197 -6.98 -13.62 22.44
C SER A 197 -8.05 -13.70 21.36
N LEU A 198 -8.54 -14.90 21.08
CA LEU A 198 -9.52 -15.16 20.04
C LEU A 198 -10.85 -15.60 20.64
N GLN A 199 -11.96 -15.10 20.10
CA GLN A 199 -13.31 -15.48 20.48
C GLN A 199 -14.22 -15.51 19.26
N ILE A 200 -15.19 -16.42 19.22
CA ILE A 200 -16.30 -16.32 18.27
C ILE A 200 -17.10 -15.06 18.64
N LYS A 201 -17.47 -14.25 17.65
CA LYS A 201 -18.30 -13.06 17.90
C LYS A 201 -19.62 -13.49 18.56
N ASP A 202 -19.94 -12.86 19.68
CA ASP A 202 -21.08 -13.21 20.54
C ASP A 202 -21.09 -14.66 21.06
N GLY A 203 -19.92 -15.30 21.08
CA GLY A 203 -19.75 -16.71 21.43
C GLY A 203 -18.60 -16.97 22.40
N ALA A 204 -18.16 -18.24 22.44
CA ALA A 204 -17.13 -18.69 23.37
C ALA A 204 -15.71 -18.24 22.94
N ALA A 205 -14.81 -18.16 23.94
CA ALA A 205 -13.39 -18.04 23.70
C ALA A 205 -12.88 -19.24 22.87
N LEU A 206 -12.03 -18.96 21.88
CA LEU A 206 -11.46 -19.98 20.98
C LEU A 206 -10.07 -20.41 21.41
N ALA A 207 -9.14 -19.46 21.50
CA ALA A 207 -7.75 -19.75 21.78
C ALA A 207 -7.01 -18.49 22.29
N LYS A 208 -5.86 -18.70 22.92
CA LYS A 208 -4.92 -17.64 23.25
C LYS A 208 -3.57 -17.96 22.66
N LEU A 209 -3.12 -17.12 21.73
CA LEU A 209 -1.86 -17.29 21.01
C LEU A 209 -0.77 -16.45 21.66
N LYS A 210 0.47 -16.89 21.48
CA LYS A 210 1.67 -16.10 21.75
C LYS A 210 2.55 -16.09 20.51
N MET A 211 3.11 -14.93 20.20
CA MET A 211 4.07 -14.76 19.11
C MET A 211 5.26 -13.96 19.63
N GLN A 212 6.47 -14.38 19.28
CA GLN A 212 7.70 -13.67 19.56
C GLN A 212 8.58 -13.68 18.31
N VAL A 213 9.22 -12.54 18.02
CA VAL A 213 10.18 -12.39 16.91
C VAL A 213 11.56 -12.06 17.44
N ARG A 214 12.58 -12.27 16.60
CA ARG A 214 13.99 -12.00 16.94
C ARG A 214 14.24 -10.56 17.39
N SER A 215 13.79 -9.59 16.59
CA SER A 215 14.10 -8.17 16.76
C SER A 215 12.92 -7.44 17.37
N ARG A 216 12.13 -6.69 16.61
CA ARG A 216 10.99 -5.95 17.14
C ARG A 216 9.72 -6.29 16.37
N ILE A 217 8.66 -6.64 17.10
CA ILE A 217 7.37 -7.02 16.48
C ILE A 217 6.71 -5.79 15.86
N GLY A 218 6.43 -5.89 14.56
CA GLY A 218 5.69 -4.91 13.77
C GLY A 218 4.18 -5.10 13.89
N SER A 219 3.48 -5.02 12.76
CA SER A 219 2.04 -5.30 12.70
C SER A 219 1.75 -6.80 12.85
N VAL A 220 0.53 -7.09 13.34
CA VAL A 220 0.03 -8.44 13.56
C VAL A 220 -1.43 -8.47 13.12
N GLU A 221 -1.78 -9.33 12.18
CA GLU A 221 -3.13 -9.41 11.60
C GLU A 221 -3.61 -10.87 11.59
N LEU A 222 -4.77 -11.15 12.17
CA LEU A 222 -5.42 -12.45 12.03
C LEU A 222 -5.94 -12.56 10.58
N LEU A 223 -5.37 -13.47 9.79
CA LEU A 223 -5.78 -13.66 8.40
C LEU A 223 -7.02 -14.54 8.31
N ASP A 224 -7.00 -15.70 8.97
CA ASP A 224 -8.06 -16.69 8.85
C ASP A 224 -8.01 -17.77 9.94
N ILE A 225 -9.12 -18.50 10.07
CA ILE A 225 -9.18 -19.83 10.67
C ILE A 225 -9.76 -20.78 9.62
N ASP A 226 -8.97 -21.74 9.19
CA ASP A 226 -9.37 -22.69 8.14
C ASP A 226 -10.46 -23.67 8.62
N GLN A 227 -11.00 -24.47 7.71
CA GLN A 227 -12.04 -25.47 8.03
C GLN A 227 -11.58 -26.55 9.02
N ARG A 228 -10.26 -26.75 9.18
CA ARG A 228 -9.67 -27.68 10.16
C ARG A 228 -9.47 -27.03 11.53
N GLY A 229 -9.77 -25.73 11.67
CA GLY A 229 -9.58 -24.96 12.89
C GLY A 229 -8.15 -24.51 13.14
N ARG A 230 -7.25 -24.60 12.14
CA ARG A 230 -5.90 -24.03 12.22
C ARG A 230 -6.01 -22.52 12.03
N ILE A 231 -5.20 -21.79 12.79
CA ILE A 231 -5.29 -20.34 12.88
C ILE A 231 -4.07 -19.72 12.20
N PHE A 232 -4.30 -18.73 11.34
CA PHE A 232 -3.27 -18.11 10.51
C PHE A 232 -3.13 -16.63 10.84
N VAL A 233 -1.95 -16.22 11.29
CA VAL A 233 -1.67 -14.86 11.74
C VAL A 233 -0.49 -14.29 10.96
N LEU A 234 -0.69 -13.20 10.25
CA LEU A 234 0.40 -12.42 9.66
C LEU A 234 1.16 -11.68 10.76
N GLY A 235 2.48 -11.76 10.73
CA GLY A 235 3.36 -11.04 11.65
C GLY A 235 4.59 -10.46 10.95
N GLU A 236 5.21 -9.48 11.60
CA GLU A 236 6.40 -8.80 11.11
C GLU A 236 7.55 -8.82 12.13
N ASN A 237 8.75 -9.17 11.68
CA ASN A 237 10.00 -8.85 12.36
C ASN A 237 10.59 -7.60 11.72
N ILE A 238 10.67 -6.51 12.49
CA ILE A 238 11.30 -5.27 12.06
C ILE A 238 12.70 -5.20 12.66
N PRO A 239 13.76 -5.05 11.84
CA PRO A 239 15.11 -4.97 12.33
C PRO A 239 15.30 -3.70 13.18
N THR A 240 16.20 -3.76 14.16
CA THR A 240 16.55 -2.60 15.01
C THR A 240 17.87 -1.94 14.64
N ASP A 241 18.61 -2.55 13.72
CA ASP A 241 19.84 -2.04 13.13
C ASP A 241 20.02 -2.64 11.73
N ALA A 242 21.03 -2.15 11.01
CA ALA A 242 21.26 -2.51 9.61
C ALA A 242 21.79 -3.94 9.38
N THR A 243 22.09 -4.71 10.44
CA THR A 243 22.66 -6.06 10.34
C THR A 243 21.59 -7.15 10.31
N ASP A 244 20.36 -6.83 10.70
CA ASP A 244 19.22 -7.74 10.66
C ASP A 244 18.34 -7.49 9.42
N GLN A 245 17.68 -8.53 8.94
CA GLN A 245 16.77 -8.42 7.79
C GLN A 245 15.31 -8.33 8.24
N PRO A 246 14.50 -7.49 7.59
CA PRO A 246 13.05 -7.50 7.82
C PRO A 246 12.46 -8.83 7.34
N SER A 247 11.45 -9.32 8.03
CA SER A 247 10.65 -10.44 7.53
C SER A 247 9.17 -10.23 7.80
N THR A 248 8.36 -10.66 6.84
CA THR A 248 6.91 -10.77 6.95
C THR A 248 6.55 -12.24 6.73
N PHE A 249 5.73 -12.80 7.61
CA PHE A 249 5.42 -14.22 7.61
C PHE A 249 3.97 -14.45 8.03
N VAL A 250 3.44 -15.64 7.73
CA VAL A 250 2.18 -16.14 8.29
C VAL A 250 2.51 -17.25 9.28
N ALA A 251 2.22 -17.04 10.57
CA ALA A 251 2.33 -18.06 11.59
C ALA A 251 1.08 -18.93 11.60
N ARG A 252 1.26 -20.25 11.63
CA ARG A 252 0.20 -21.24 11.76
C ARG A 252 0.16 -21.80 13.17
N TYR A 253 -1.02 -21.76 13.77
CA TYR A 253 -1.30 -22.34 15.07
C TYR A 253 -2.32 -23.48 14.94
N ALA A 254 -2.16 -24.49 15.77
CA ALA A 254 -3.19 -25.51 15.99
C ALA A 254 -4.44 -24.89 16.61
N SER A 255 -5.56 -25.60 16.57
CA SER A 255 -6.84 -25.14 17.14
C SER A 255 -6.79 -24.87 18.65
N ASN A 256 -5.84 -25.48 19.37
CA ASN A 256 -5.59 -25.23 20.79
C ASN A 256 -4.66 -24.03 21.06
N GLY A 257 -4.21 -23.34 20.01
CA GLY A 257 -3.33 -22.17 20.09
C GLY A 257 -1.83 -22.47 20.17
N ALA A 258 -1.40 -23.73 20.02
CA ALA A 258 0.01 -24.09 19.92
C ALA A 258 0.59 -23.67 18.56
N LEU A 259 1.75 -23.02 18.55
CA LEU A 259 2.47 -22.69 17.31
C LEU A 259 2.96 -23.98 16.65
N GLU A 260 2.62 -24.17 15.37
CA GLU A 260 3.05 -25.33 14.57
C GLU A 260 4.18 -24.96 13.60
N GLY A 261 4.20 -23.73 13.12
CA GLY A 261 5.17 -23.30 12.11
C GLY A 261 4.83 -21.96 11.48
N VAL A 262 5.58 -21.62 10.44
CA VAL A 262 5.48 -20.35 9.73
C VAL A 262 5.59 -20.55 8.21
N TYR A 263 4.99 -19.64 7.47
CA TYR A 263 5.13 -19.45 6.03
C TYR A 263 5.89 -18.13 5.84
N GLU A 264 7.13 -18.18 5.34
CA GLU A 264 7.90 -16.97 5.08
C GLU A 264 7.49 -16.39 3.72
N LEU A 265 7.04 -15.14 3.69
CA LEU A 265 6.56 -14.57 2.43
C LEU A 265 7.76 -14.18 1.55
N PRO A 266 7.79 -14.60 0.26
CA PRO A 266 8.95 -14.40 -0.62
C PRO A 266 9.02 -12.95 -1.14
N LEU A 267 9.33 -12.04 -0.22
CA LEU A 267 9.50 -10.62 -0.47
C LEU A 267 10.94 -10.30 -0.82
N ASP A 268 11.13 -9.56 -1.91
CA ASP A 268 12.42 -9.02 -2.31
C ASP A 268 12.26 -7.69 -3.07
N LYS A 269 13.39 -7.08 -3.46
CA LYS A 269 13.44 -5.75 -4.09
C LYS A 269 12.79 -5.68 -5.49
N GLN A 270 12.62 -6.82 -6.15
CA GLN A 270 12.01 -6.96 -7.47
C GLN A 270 10.49 -7.12 -7.39
N VAL A 271 9.96 -7.42 -6.20
CA VAL A 271 8.53 -7.53 -5.96
C VAL A 271 7.91 -6.13 -5.83
N ALA A 272 6.98 -5.80 -6.71
CA ALA A 272 6.23 -4.55 -6.67
C ALA A 272 5.29 -4.49 -5.45
N LEU A 273 4.86 -3.29 -5.10
CA LEU A 273 3.83 -3.11 -4.08
C LEU A 273 2.45 -3.56 -4.57
N SER A 274 1.78 -4.33 -3.72
CA SER A 274 0.38 -4.70 -3.85
C SER A 274 -0.28 -4.55 -2.48
N ARG A 275 -1.54 -4.10 -2.49
CA ARG A 275 -2.34 -3.83 -1.29
C ARG A 275 -2.58 -5.08 -0.45
N ARG A 276 -3.11 -6.15 -1.08
CA ARG A 276 -3.40 -7.44 -0.43
C ARG A 276 -2.62 -8.53 -1.12
N PHE A 277 -1.41 -8.75 -0.62
CA PHE A 277 -0.44 -9.65 -1.25
C PHE A 277 -0.48 -11.09 -0.73
N VAL A 278 -1.31 -11.39 0.26
CA VAL A 278 -1.40 -12.73 0.85
C VAL A 278 -2.85 -13.07 1.20
N THR A 279 -3.21 -14.33 1.03
CA THR A 279 -4.51 -14.88 1.44
C THR A 279 -4.36 -16.33 1.89
N VAL A 280 -5.35 -16.83 2.64
CA VAL A 280 -5.40 -18.21 3.16
C VAL A 280 -6.66 -18.86 2.62
N SER A 281 -6.54 -20.08 2.08
CA SER A 281 -7.69 -20.84 1.58
C SER A 281 -8.47 -21.51 2.71
N ALA A 282 -9.67 -21.97 2.40
CA ALA A 282 -10.51 -22.71 3.34
C ALA A 282 -9.85 -24.02 3.83
N GLU A 283 -8.96 -24.59 3.02
CA GLU A 283 -8.14 -25.77 3.31
C GLU A 283 -6.87 -25.43 4.08
N GLY A 284 -6.55 -24.14 4.25
CA GLY A 284 -5.39 -23.63 4.98
C GLY A 284 -4.10 -23.54 4.17
N ASP A 285 -4.20 -23.44 2.84
CA ASP A 285 -3.06 -23.11 1.98
C ASP A 285 -2.82 -21.60 1.96
N VAL A 286 -1.54 -21.20 2.00
CA VAL A 286 -1.15 -19.78 2.02
C VAL A 286 -0.66 -19.40 0.63
N TYR A 287 -1.34 -18.43 0.01
CA TYR A 287 -1.00 -17.92 -1.31
C TYR A 287 -0.46 -16.50 -1.25
N PHE A 288 0.61 -16.23 -2.02
CA PHE A 288 1.26 -14.94 -2.13
C PHE A 288 1.20 -14.41 -3.57
N LEU A 289 0.79 -13.14 -3.72
CA LEU A 289 0.78 -12.42 -4.99
C LEU A 289 2.12 -11.72 -5.22
N ARG A 290 2.83 -12.14 -6.26
CA ARG A 290 4.10 -11.54 -6.66
C ARG A 290 4.00 -10.87 -8.02
N THR A 291 3.96 -9.55 -8.04
CA THR A 291 4.13 -8.75 -9.26
C THR A 291 5.60 -8.42 -9.46
N ARG A 292 6.15 -8.75 -10.64
CA ARG A 292 7.52 -8.45 -11.04
C ARG A 292 7.56 -8.05 -12.51
N LYS A 293 8.74 -7.65 -12.99
CA LYS A 293 8.91 -7.32 -14.41
C LYS A 293 8.51 -8.49 -15.31
N GLY A 294 7.59 -8.25 -16.24
CA GLY A 294 7.13 -9.22 -17.24
C GLY A 294 6.20 -10.34 -16.74
N ALA A 295 5.93 -10.47 -15.44
CA ALA A 295 5.07 -11.54 -14.92
C ALA A 295 4.39 -11.20 -13.59
N VAL A 296 3.20 -11.76 -13.39
CA VAL A 296 2.51 -11.78 -12.10
C VAL A 296 2.29 -13.22 -11.69
N ASP A 297 2.87 -13.62 -10.57
CA ASP A 297 2.83 -14.99 -10.07
C ASP A 297 1.90 -15.10 -8.85
N LEU A 298 1.17 -16.21 -8.77
CA LEU A 298 0.60 -16.73 -7.54
C LEU A 298 1.52 -17.82 -7.02
N ILE A 299 2.05 -17.64 -5.82
CA ILE A 299 2.96 -18.58 -5.15
C ILE A 299 2.23 -19.25 -4.01
N GLY A 300 2.24 -20.59 -3.97
CA GLY A 300 1.90 -21.35 -2.77
C GLY A 300 3.11 -21.35 -1.86
N VAL A 301 2.97 -20.75 -0.69
CA VAL A 301 4.12 -20.48 0.20
C VAL A 301 4.49 -21.74 0.97
N GLY A 302 5.79 -22.02 1.05
CA GLY A 302 6.36 -23.15 1.76
C GLY A 302 6.14 -23.08 3.27
N PHE A 303 5.86 -24.22 3.90
CA PHE A 303 5.70 -24.33 5.35
C PHE A 303 7.00 -24.74 6.04
N ARG A 304 7.37 -23.99 7.08
CA ARG A 304 8.49 -24.28 7.98
C ARG A 304 7.98 -24.67 9.36
N PRO A 305 8.15 -25.93 9.81
CA PRO A 305 7.77 -26.37 11.15
C PRO A 305 8.53 -25.61 12.25
N MET A 306 7.84 -25.31 13.35
CA MET A 306 8.40 -24.65 14.53
C MET A 306 7.96 -25.38 15.81
N LYS A 307 8.77 -25.28 16.86
CA LYS A 307 8.35 -25.75 18.19
C LYS A 307 7.40 -24.75 18.81
N ASN A 308 6.43 -25.23 19.59
CA ASN A 308 5.50 -24.35 20.29
C ASN A 308 6.26 -23.35 21.19
N GLY A 309 5.93 -22.06 21.08
CA GLY A 309 6.59 -20.98 21.82
C GLY A 309 7.98 -20.58 21.31
N GLN A 310 8.47 -21.18 20.22
CA GLN A 310 9.75 -20.81 19.61
C GLN A 310 9.72 -19.37 19.09
N THR A 311 10.80 -18.61 19.34
CA THR A 311 11.00 -17.30 18.72
C THR A 311 11.16 -17.45 17.21
N ILE A 312 10.38 -16.66 16.47
CA ILE A 312 10.43 -16.64 15.01
C ILE A 312 11.66 -15.84 14.59
N ASP A 313 12.65 -16.56 14.06
CA ASP A 313 13.88 -16.03 13.48
C ASP A 313 14.02 -16.60 12.06
N LEU A 314 13.80 -15.71 11.09
CA LEU A 314 13.85 -16.00 9.66
C LEU A 314 15.09 -15.42 9.00
N ALA A 315 16.02 -14.85 9.76
CA ALA A 315 17.25 -14.36 9.16
C ALA A 315 18.02 -15.55 8.56
N PRO A 316 18.51 -15.43 7.31
CA PRO A 316 19.42 -16.44 6.77
C PRO A 316 20.65 -16.56 7.70
N PRO A 317 21.26 -17.76 7.83
CA PRO A 317 22.48 -17.91 8.61
C PRO A 317 23.51 -16.92 8.11
N ALA A 318 24.07 -16.12 9.03
CA ALA A 318 24.98 -15.04 8.68
C ALA A 318 26.12 -15.57 7.80
N PRO A 319 26.26 -15.12 6.54
CA PRO A 319 27.50 -15.35 5.83
C PRO A 319 28.62 -14.63 6.60
N ALA A 320 29.76 -15.31 6.80
CA ALA A 320 30.96 -14.64 7.28
C ALA A 320 31.40 -13.64 6.20
N ILE A 321 31.17 -12.34 6.43
CA ILE A 321 31.60 -11.28 5.50
C ILE A 321 32.78 -10.53 6.13
N PRO A 322 33.95 -10.49 5.47
CA PRO A 322 35.08 -9.65 5.88
C PRO A 322 34.71 -8.16 5.75
N SER A 323 35.19 -7.36 6.70
CA SER A 323 34.99 -5.92 6.72
C SER A 323 35.69 -5.27 5.52
N TYR A 324 34.91 -4.62 4.66
CA TYR A 324 35.43 -3.65 3.70
C TYR A 324 35.24 -2.25 4.28
N ALA A 325 36.36 -1.59 4.56
CA ALA A 325 36.36 -0.16 4.88
C ALA A 325 35.94 0.61 3.61
N LEU A 326 34.88 1.41 3.73
CA LEU A 326 34.55 2.45 2.75
C LEU A 326 35.55 3.60 2.90
N ALA A 327 36.76 3.40 2.39
CA ALA A 327 37.58 4.50 1.89
C ALA A 327 37.36 4.58 0.38
N ASP A 328 37.26 5.80 -0.12
CA ASP A 328 37.20 6.20 -1.54
C ASP A 328 35.86 6.10 -2.27
N PHE A 329 34.95 7.01 -1.89
CA PHE A 329 34.23 7.80 -2.90
C PHE A 329 34.62 9.27 -2.79
N GLY A 330 35.23 9.76 -3.86
CA GLY A 330 35.77 11.12 -3.96
C GLY A 330 34.76 12.22 -3.65
N LYS A 331 35.28 13.27 -3.02
CA LYS A 331 34.60 14.55 -2.76
C LYS A 331 33.97 15.12 -4.03
N ARG A 332 32.66 14.93 -4.22
CA ARG A 332 31.86 15.80 -5.07
C ARG A 332 31.30 16.93 -4.19
N LYS A 333 31.56 18.18 -4.58
CA LYS A 333 31.00 19.36 -3.92
C LYS A 333 29.48 19.22 -3.87
N GLY A 334 28.93 19.18 -2.66
CA GLY A 334 27.49 19.12 -2.43
C GLY A 334 26.82 20.35 -3.03
N ALA A 335 25.68 20.14 -3.69
CA ALA A 335 24.79 21.24 -4.03
C ALA A 335 24.23 21.80 -2.71
N THR A 336 24.70 22.98 -2.31
CA THR A 336 24.10 23.77 -1.23
C THR A 336 22.79 24.35 -1.74
N ALA A 337 21.69 23.60 -1.57
CA ALA A 337 20.36 24.17 -1.69
C ALA A 337 20.16 25.14 -0.52
N ALA A 338 19.83 26.40 -0.80
CA ALA A 338 19.47 27.37 0.23
C ALA A 338 18.16 26.90 0.89
N MET A 339 18.25 26.45 2.15
CA MET A 339 17.10 25.97 2.92
C MET A 339 16.58 27.09 3.81
N ARG A 340 15.28 27.40 3.70
CA ARG A 340 14.56 28.10 4.78
C ARG A 340 14.49 27.18 6.00
N PRO A 341 14.44 27.70 7.24
CA PRO A 341 14.14 26.87 8.41
C PRO A 341 12.84 26.10 8.14
N LEU A 342 12.95 24.77 8.07
CA LEU A 342 11.85 23.87 7.74
C LEU A 342 11.48 23.12 9.02
N ASP A 343 10.23 23.27 9.45
CA ASP A 343 9.63 22.52 10.57
C ASP A 343 8.90 21.30 10.00
N ARG A 344 8.99 20.14 10.68
CA ARG A 344 8.23 18.93 10.35
C ARG A 344 6.73 19.19 10.20
N THR A 345 6.17 20.07 11.01
CA THR A 345 4.76 20.48 10.93
C THR A 345 4.45 21.04 9.54
N GLN A 346 5.32 21.90 9.01
CA GLN A 346 5.15 22.48 7.68
C GLN A 346 5.29 21.44 6.57
N VAL A 347 6.21 20.48 6.72
CA VAL A 347 6.38 19.36 5.78
C VAL A 347 5.09 18.55 5.70
N VAL A 348 4.54 18.16 6.85
CA VAL A 348 3.30 17.37 6.95
C VAL A 348 2.09 18.15 6.44
N GLN A 349 1.96 19.44 6.78
CA GLN A 349 0.88 20.29 6.27
C GLN A 349 0.92 20.41 4.75
N THR A 350 2.10 20.61 4.16
CA THR A 350 2.28 20.65 2.71
C THR A 350 1.86 19.32 2.09
N ALA A 351 2.29 18.19 2.67
CA ALA A 351 1.90 16.87 2.20
C ALA A 351 0.38 16.65 2.21
N LEU A 352 -0.29 17.04 3.31
CA LEU A 352 -1.74 16.98 3.44
C LEU A 352 -2.45 17.88 2.43
N GLN A 353 -1.91 19.05 2.10
CA GLN A 353 -2.49 19.93 1.07
C GLN A 353 -2.48 19.27 -0.32
N PHE A 354 -1.39 18.59 -0.70
CA PHE A 354 -1.32 17.85 -1.96
C PHE A 354 -2.29 16.66 -1.98
N ALA A 355 -2.43 15.93 -0.87
CA ALA A 355 -3.31 14.77 -0.78
C ALA A 355 -4.81 15.13 -0.73
N ASN A 356 -5.15 16.28 -0.13
CA ASN A 356 -6.54 16.64 0.19
C ASN A 356 -7.10 17.78 -0.69
N VAL A 357 -6.36 18.28 -1.68
CA VAL A 357 -6.88 19.31 -2.58
C VAL A 357 -8.12 18.77 -3.30
N ARG A 358 -9.22 19.53 -3.26
CA ARG A 358 -10.45 19.21 -3.99
C ARG A 358 -10.55 20.13 -5.21
N TRP A 359 -10.79 19.53 -6.37
CA TRP A 359 -10.94 20.26 -7.63
C TRP A 359 -11.91 19.56 -8.56
N ARG A 360 -12.49 20.32 -9.48
CA ARG A 360 -13.49 19.81 -10.43
C ARG A 360 -12.84 19.49 -11.77
N VAL A 361 -13.08 18.28 -12.26
CA VAL A 361 -12.55 17.81 -13.54
C VAL A 361 -13.25 18.56 -14.68
N ASN A 362 -12.49 19.41 -15.38
CA ASN A 362 -12.97 20.20 -16.51
C ASN A 362 -12.59 19.54 -17.85
N PRO A 363 -13.26 19.87 -18.98
CA PRO A 363 -12.98 19.26 -20.29
C PRO A 363 -11.52 19.34 -20.74
N GLY A 364 -10.83 20.46 -20.47
CA GLY A 364 -9.41 20.63 -20.80
C GLY A 364 -8.52 19.69 -19.97
N SER A 365 -8.73 19.66 -18.66
CA SER A 365 -7.98 18.77 -17.76
C SER A 365 -8.26 17.29 -17.97
N TYR A 366 -9.43 16.94 -18.49
CA TYR A 366 -9.80 15.57 -18.82
C TYR A 366 -9.20 15.11 -20.16
N GLY A 367 -9.26 15.99 -21.17
CA GLY A 367 -8.78 15.75 -22.52
C GLY A 367 -9.47 14.59 -23.24
N ALA A 368 -8.95 14.24 -24.41
CA ALA A 368 -9.30 12.99 -25.09
C ALA A 368 -8.79 11.79 -24.29
N ASP A 369 -9.49 10.65 -24.38
CA ASP A 369 -9.04 9.40 -23.76
C ASP A 369 -7.70 8.97 -24.37
N PRO A 370 -6.61 8.93 -23.57
CA PRO A 370 -5.35 8.46 -24.07
C PRO A 370 -5.35 6.93 -24.15
N ASP A 371 -4.32 6.34 -24.76
CA ASP A 371 -4.21 4.88 -24.89
C ASP A 371 -4.29 4.15 -23.53
N ARG A 372 -5.41 3.44 -23.33
CA ARG A 372 -5.73 2.76 -22.07
C ARG A 372 -4.75 1.63 -21.72
N SER A 373 -4.07 1.08 -22.73
CA SER A 373 -3.15 -0.06 -22.57
C SER A 373 -1.70 0.35 -22.27
N CYS A 374 -1.41 1.66 -22.36
CA CYS A 374 -0.05 2.19 -22.41
C CYS A 374 0.90 1.39 -23.32
N SER A 375 0.44 1.06 -24.53
CA SER A 375 1.19 0.34 -25.54
C SER A 375 1.46 1.21 -26.78
N GLY A 376 2.30 0.74 -27.69
CA GLY A 376 2.56 1.44 -28.95
C GLY A 376 3.35 2.76 -28.83
N PHE A 377 3.31 3.55 -29.91
CA PHE A 377 4.23 4.69 -30.11
C PHE A 377 3.88 5.95 -29.29
N ALA A 378 2.59 6.18 -28.98
CA ALA A 378 2.13 7.32 -28.20
C ALA A 378 2.02 7.03 -26.69
N ARG A 379 1.93 5.76 -26.29
CA ARG A 379 1.78 5.20 -24.91
C ARG A 379 1.56 6.25 -23.79
N ILE A 380 0.32 6.67 -23.59
CA ILE A 380 -0.06 7.57 -22.49
C ILE A 380 -1.24 6.95 -21.77
N ARG A 381 -1.23 6.93 -20.44
CA ARG A 381 -2.37 6.48 -19.63
C ARG A 381 -2.80 7.55 -18.64
N ARG A 382 -4.10 7.87 -18.64
CA ARG A 382 -4.72 8.80 -17.68
C ARG A 382 -4.66 8.17 -16.27
N PRO A 383 -4.48 8.97 -15.21
CA PRO A 383 -4.70 8.50 -13.85
C PRO A 383 -6.05 7.81 -13.66
N GLY A 384 -6.02 6.62 -13.07
CA GLY A 384 -7.20 5.78 -12.89
C GLY A 384 -8.34 6.53 -12.18
N TYR A 385 -8.01 7.27 -11.11
CA TYR A 385 -8.99 8.00 -10.30
C TYR A 385 -9.80 9.07 -11.07
N LEU A 386 -9.36 9.47 -12.27
CA LEU A 386 -10.07 10.42 -13.13
C LEU A 386 -11.06 9.75 -14.09
N HIS A 387 -11.02 8.44 -14.27
CA HIS A 387 -11.84 7.77 -15.28
C HIS A 387 -13.34 7.95 -15.01
N GLY A 388 -14.07 8.46 -16.00
CA GLY A 388 -15.51 8.72 -15.88
C GLY A 388 -15.86 9.89 -14.95
N LYS A 389 -14.88 10.69 -14.51
CA LYS A 389 -15.09 11.81 -13.58
C LYS A 389 -15.25 13.17 -14.25
N LEU A 390 -15.44 13.24 -15.58
CA LEU A 390 -15.68 14.52 -16.26
C LEU A 390 -16.86 15.26 -15.63
N GLY A 391 -16.64 16.50 -15.21
CA GLY A 391 -17.66 17.29 -14.50
C GLY A 391 -17.96 16.79 -13.09
N GLN A 392 -17.05 16.07 -12.44
CA GLN A 392 -17.16 15.68 -11.03
C GLN A 392 -16.01 16.27 -10.22
N ASP A 393 -16.21 16.37 -8.90
CA ASP A 393 -15.17 16.79 -7.99
C ASP A 393 -14.33 15.57 -7.59
N VAL A 394 -13.01 15.74 -7.59
CA VAL A 394 -12.04 14.72 -7.19
C VAL A 394 -11.09 15.29 -6.13
N VAL A 395 -10.44 14.40 -5.38
CA VAL A 395 -9.52 14.75 -4.29
C VAL A 395 -8.12 14.22 -4.58
N GLY A 396 -7.12 15.07 -4.38
CA GLY A 396 -5.70 14.78 -4.56
C GLY A 396 -5.13 15.36 -5.85
N ILE A 397 -3.85 15.74 -5.80
CA ILE A 397 -3.09 16.16 -6.98
C ILE A 397 -2.84 14.95 -7.90
N PRO A 398 -3.06 15.08 -9.22
CA PRO A 398 -2.78 13.99 -10.16
C PRO A 398 -1.29 13.64 -10.20
N TYR A 399 -1.01 12.34 -10.26
CA TYR A 399 0.32 11.82 -10.57
C TYR A 399 0.69 12.20 -12.00
N CYS A 400 1.87 12.76 -12.19
CA CYS A 400 2.45 12.98 -13.51
C CYS A 400 3.92 12.57 -13.49
N TRP A 401 4.27 11.61 -14.32
CA TRP A 401 5.65 11.14 -14.43
C TRP A 401 6.60 12.25 -14.91
N GLY A 402 7.60 12.58 -14.08
CA GLY A 402 8.62 13.58 -14.34
C GLY A 402 8.14 15.02 -14.11
N CYS A 403 6.85 15.24 -13.84
CA CYS A 403 6.34 16.56 -13.52
C CYS A 403 6.78 16.96 -12.11
N HIS A 404 7.03 18.27 -11.96
CA HIS A 404 7.33 18.90 -10.68
C HIS A 404 6.62 20.25 -10.59
N GLY A 405 6.41 20.72 -9.36
CA GLY A 405 5.84 22.04 -9.13
C GLY A 405 5.27 22.19 -7.74
N ALA A 406 5.10 23.45 -7.32
CA ALA A 406 4.35 23.78 -6.11
C ALA A 406 2.84 23.74 -6.40
N LEU A 407 2.05 23.46 -5.36
CA LEU A 407 0.60 23.33 -5.43
C LEU A 407 -0.10 24.48 -6.19
N PRO A 408 0.20 25.78 -5.94
CA PRO A 408 -0.50 26.87 -6.62
C PRO A 408 -0.27 26.89 -8.15
N ARG A 409 0.93 26.48 -8.59
CA ARG A 409 1.26 26.40 -10.01
C ARG A 409 0.50 25.24 -10.67
N ILE A 410 0.51 24.06 -10.04
CA ILE A 410 -0.22 22.89 -10.55
C ILE A 410 -1.72 23.21 -10.66
N ALA A 411 -2.28 23.85 -9.63
CA ALA A 411 -3.67 24.29 -9.61
C ALA A 411 -3.98 25.27 -10.76
N ALA A 412 -3.13 26.26 -11.00
CA ALA A 412 -3.31 27.21 -12.10
C ALA A 412 -3.23 26.53 -13.48
N GLU A 413 -2.30 25.59 -13.66
CA GLU A 413 -2.14 24.83 -14.90
C GLU A 413 -3.38 23.95 -15.21
N ILE A 414 -3.90 23.23 -14.21
CA ILE A 414 -5.13 22.44 -14.34
C ILE A 414 -6.34 23.34 -14.61
N GLY A 415 -6.42 24.50 -13.93
CA GLY A 415 -7.48 25.49 -14.12
C GLY A 415 -7.46 26.12 -15.52
N ALA A 416 -6.28 26.27 -16.12
CA ALA A 416 -6.09 26.73 -17.50
C ALA A 416 -6.37 25.64 -18.55
N GLY A 417 -6.75 24.43 -18.14
CA GLY A 417 -7.12 23.34 -19.04
C GLY A 417 -5.96 22.46 -19.49
N ARG A 418 -4.80 22.48 -18.82
CA ARG A 418 -3.77 21.43 -19.03
C ARG A 418 -4.28 20.08 -18.57
N LEU A 419 -3.85 19.01 -19.26
CA LEU A 419 -4.21 17.64 -18.92
C LEU A 419 -3.80 17.31 -17.48
N ALA A 420 -4.68 16.66 -16.74
CA ALA A 420 -4.44 16.26 -15.35
C ALA A 420 -3.75 14.89 -15.29
N GLY A 421 -2.43 14.92 -15.11
CA GLY A 421 -1.60 13.75 -14.86
C GLY A 421 -1.42 12.75 -16.01
N ASN A 422 -0.51 11.82 -15.77
CA ASN A 422 -0.30 10.61 -16.55
C ASN A 422 0.39 9.56 -15.69
N VAL A 423 -0.13 8.33 -15.66
CA VAL A 423 0.51 7.19 -14.96
C VAL A 423 1.48 6.42 -15.86
N CYS A 424 1.49 6.75 -17.15
CA CYS A 424 2.40 6.20 -18.13
C CYS A 424 2.53 7.18 -19.29
N THR A 425 3.76 7.37 -19.82
CA THR A 425 4.04 8.25 -20.96
C THR A 425 5.29 7.78 -21.72
N ARG A 426 5.44 8.16 -23.00
CA ARG A 426 6.71 8.06 -23.73
C ARG A 426 7.65 9.25 -23.48
N ASN A 427 7.06 10.43 -23.29
CA ASN A 427 7.77 11.70 -23.23
C ASN A 427 7.69 12.23 -21.80
N ASP A 428 8.53 11.74 -20.88
CA ASP A 428 8.56 12.22 -19.50
C ASP A 428 9.59 13.37 -19.33
N PRO A 429 9.20 14.52 -18.74
CA PRO A 429 7.83 14.99 -18.54
C PRO A 429 7.17 15.45 -19.85
N ARG A 430 5.83 15.34 -19.91
CA ARG A 430 5.04 15.93 -20.99
C ARG A 430 4.81 17.42 -20.74
N PRO A 431 4.98 18.31 -21.74
CA PRO A 431 4.79 19.75 -21.55
C PRO A 431 3.31 20.18 -21.42
N ASP A 432 2.38 19.33 -21.85
CA ASP A 432 0.94 19.59 -21.87
C ASP A 432 0.17 18.95 -20.69
N VAL A 433 0.90 18.35 -19.74
CA VAL A 433 0.35 17.68 -18.56
C VAL A 433 0.79 18.41 -17.30
N ALA A 434 -0.10 18.48 -16.30
CA ALA A 434 0.17 19.03 -14.98
C ALA A 434 -0.06 17.96 -13.90
N GLY A 435 0.79 17.97 -12.88
CA GLY A 435 0.75 17.02 -11.77
C GLY A 435 2.09 16.97 -11.05
N VAL A 436 2.33 15.89 -10.30
CA VAL A 436 3.60 15.69 -9.60
C VAL A 436 3.98 14.21 -9.55
N ASP A 437 5.26 13.87 -9.74
CA ASP A 437 5.76 12.52 -9.48
C ASP A 437 6.04 12.29 -7.97
N CYS A 438 6.44 11.06 -7.62
CA CYS A 438 6.69 10.67 -6.23
C CYS A 438 7.78 11.51 -5.55
N SER A 439 8.86 11.78 -6.27
CA SER A 439 10.08 12.41 -5.76
C SER A 439 10.00 13.93 -5.81
N ALA A 440 9.30 14.49 -6.79
CA ALA A 440 8.93 15.89 -6.86
C ALA A 440 7.94 16.26 -5.75
N PHE A 441 7.01 15.36 -5.41
CA PHE A 441 6.10 15.54 -4.28
C PHE A 441 6.89 15.65 -2.96
N VAL A 442 7.78 14.69 -2.67
CA VAL A 442 8.60 14.72 -1.45
C VAL A 442 9.54 15.93 -1.44
N SER A 443 10.14 16.28 -2.58
CA SER A 443 10.98 17.49 -2.71
C SER A 443 10.19 18.77 -2.38
N ALA A 444 8.94 18.88 -2.85
CA ALA A 444 8.07 20.01 -2.55
C ALA A 444 7.69 20.05 -1.07
N CYS A 445 7.40 18.91 -0.44
CA CYS A 445 7.15 18.82 1.00
C CYS A 445 8.37 19.25 1.84
N TRP A 446 9.58 18.91 1.40
CA TRP A 446 10.83 19.38 2.02
C TRP A 446 11.19 20.84 1.68
N GLY A 447 10.31 21.58 1.02
CA GLY A 447 10.51 22.99 0.68
C GLY A 447 11.67 23.23 -0.28
N LEU A 448 12.08 22.21 -1.05
CA LEU A 448 13.18 22.32 -1.99
C LEU A 448 12.74 23.12 -3.21
N SER A 449 13.58 24.07 -3.64
CA SER A 449 13.38 24.83 -4.88
C SER A 449 13.70 24.02 -6.13
N THR A 450 14.37 22.87 -5.97
CA THR A 450 14.78 21.96 -7.04
C THR A 450 14.22 20.57 -6.77
N HIS A 451 13.80 19.88 -7.82
CA HIS A 451 13.39 18.48 -7.78
C HIS A 451 14.60 17.56 -7.62
N PHE A 452 14.53 16.64 -6.65
CA PHE A 452 15.50 15.55 -6.49
C PHE A 452 14.84 14.22 -6.81
N THR A 453 15.41 13.46 -7.74
CA THR A 453 14.97 12.10 -8.08
C THR A 453 15.20 11.14 -6.93
N THR A 454 14.55 9.96 -6.94
CA THR A 454 14.71 8.97 -5.87
C THR A 454 16.15 8.45 -5.75
N MET A 455 16.90 8.45 -6.87
CA MET A 455 18.35 8.18 -6.90
C MET A 455 19.21 9.31 -6.31
N ALA A 456 18.74 10.56 -6.37
CA ALA A 456 19.46 11.72 -5.85
C ALA A 456 19.16 12.01 -4.37
N ILE A 457 18.02 11.55 -3.85
CA ILE A 457 17.62 11.72 -2.43
C ILE A 457 18.73 11.32 -1.44
N PRO A 458 19.45 10.19 -1.59
CA PRO A 458 20.55 9.82 -0.68
C PRO A 458 21.64 10.89 -0.54
N ALA A 459 21.83 11.77 -1.52
CA ALA A 459 22.81 12.85 -1.46
C ALA A 459 22.42 13.98 -0.50
N ILE A 460 21.11 14.15 -0.22
CA ILE A 460 20.54 15.22 0.60
C ILE A 460 19.91 14.71 1.92
N SER A 461 19.85 13.40 2.10
CA SER A 461 19.32 12.74 3.29
C SER A 461 20.39 11.95 4.05
N ARG A 462 19.99 11.42 5.21
CA ARG A 462 20.72 10.39 5.96
C ARG A 462 19.82 9.17 6.10
N GLU A 463 20.31 7.98 5.80
CA GLU A 463 19.60 6.73 6.08
C GLU A 463 19.53 6.49 7.61
N LEU A 464 18.37 6.07 8.11
CA LEU A 464 18.19 5.71 9.52
C LEU A 464 18.49 4.23 9.69
N SER A 465 19.44 3.90 10.57
CA SER A 465 19.83 2.51 10.84
C SER A 465 18.72 1.71 11.54
N ASN A 466 17.94 2.38 12.40
CA ASN A 466 16.78 1.81 13.06
C ASN A 466 15.49 2.36 12.42
N PRO A 467 14.71 1.54 11.70
CA PRO A 467 13.44 1.97 11.09
C PRO A 467 12.43 2.56 12.08
N TRP A 468 12.51 2.22 13.37
CA TRP A 468 11.63 2.77 14.39
C TRP A 468 11.94 4.22 14.79
N ASP A 469 13.06 4.77 14.30
CA ASP A 469 13.43 6.16 14.53
C ASP A 469 12.78 7.12 13.50
N LEU A 470 11.96 6.60 12.58
CA LEU A 470 11.17 7.40 11.65
C LEU A 470 10.29 8.41 12.40
N LEU A 471 10.37 9.66 11.98
CA LEU A 471 9.59 10.78 12.48
C LEU A 471 8.77 11.41 11.34
N PRO A 472 7.64 12.07 11.64
CA PRO A 472 6.81 12.70 10.60
C PRO A 472 7.63 13.64 9.72
N GLY A 473 7.48 13.53 8.40
CA GLY A 473 8.27 14.28 7.42
C GLY A 473 9.60 13.62 7.00
N ASP A 474 10.01 12.53 7.65
CA ASP A 474 10.99 11.60 7.08
C ASP A 474 10.38 10.87 5.86
N ALA A 475 11.18 10.10 5.12
CA ALA A 475 10.71 9.37 3.95
C ALA A 475 11.15 7.91 3.93
N LEU A 476 10.41 7.08 3.22
CA LEU A 476 10.78 5.73 2.83
C LEU A 476 11.18 5.79 1.35
N ASN A 477 12.47 5.73 1.07
CA ASN A 477 13.01 5.87 -0.30
C ASN A 477 13.48 4.53 -0.84
N LYS A 478 13.01 4.14 -2.03
CA LYS A 478 13.53 3.04 -2.83
C LYS A 478 14.23 3.66 -4.05
N PRO A 479 15.57 3.84 -3.99
CA PRO A 479 16.32 4.54 -5.04
C PRO A 479 16.08 3.93 -6.42
N GLY A 480 15.79 4.79 -7.39
CA GLY A 480 15.49 4.44 -8.78
C GLY A 480 14.04 4.03 -9.04
N SER A 481 13.19 4.01 -8.01
CA SER A 481 11.86 3.40 -8.08
C SER A 481 10.76 4.27 -7.47
N HIS A 482 10.82 4.58 -6.17
CA HIS A 482 9.71 5.30 -5.51
C HIS A 482 10.12 5.90 -4.19
N VAL A 483 9.40 6.93 -3.75
CA VAL A 483 9.56 7.51 -2.43
C VAL A 483 8.21 7.88 -1.82
N MET A 484 8.07 7.62 -0.52
CA MET A 484 6.87 7.91 0.26
C MET A 484 7.25 8.79 1.44
N LEU A 485 6.45 9.82 1.73
CA LEU A 485 6.64 10.64 2.92
C LEU A 485 5.99 9.95 4.13
N PHE A 486 6.76 9.68 5.18
CA PHE A 486 6.26 9.07 6.40
C PHE A 486 5.49 10.09 7.24
N LEU A 487 4.27 9.71 7.65
CA LEU A 487 3.46 10.52 8.56
C LEU A 487 3.60 10.08 9.99
N ARG A 488 3.41 8.79 10.29
CA ARG A 488 3.44 8.23 11.64
C ARG A 488 3.35 6.71 11.59
N PHE A 489 3.61 6.08 12.73
CA PHE A 489 3.14 4.73 12.96
C PHE A 489 1.66 4.78 13.35
N THR A 490 0.86 3.92 12.73
CA THR A 490 -0.49 3.65 13.23
C THR A 490 -0.42 2.97 14.60
N PRO A 491 -1.50 2.98 15.39
CA PRO A 491 -1.50 2.31 16.70
C PRO A 491 -1.26 0.79 16.63
N ASP A 492 -1.62 0.15 15.51
CA ASP A 492 -1.28 -1.24 15.18
C ASP A 492 0.09 -1.40 14.49
N ARG A 493 0.95 -0.39 14.61
CA ARG A 493 2.38 -0.39 14.24
C ARG A 493 2.71 -0.49 12.75
N ARG A 494 1.76 -0.12 11.88
CA ARG A 494 1.97 0.01 10.42
C ARG A 494 2.48 1.41 10.09
N ALA A 495 3.15 1.56 8.95
CA ALA A 495 3.61 2.86 8.48
C ALA A 495 2.47 3.57 7.74
N GLU A 496 2.01 4.71 8.26
CA GLU A 496 1.16 5.62 7.52
C GLU A 496 2.03 6.60 6.71
N VAL A 497 1.74 6.75 5.42
CA VAL A 497 2.50 7.56 4.48
C VAL A 497 1.59 8.48 3.65
N ILE A 498 2.17 9.50 3.04
CA ILE A 498 1.61 10.18 1.86
C ILE A 498 2.54 9.93 0.69
N GLU A 499 1.97 9.58 -0.46
CA GLU A 499 2.73 9.28 -1.67
C GLU A 499 1.99 9.78 -2.91
N SER A 500 2.73 10.13 -3.97
CA SER A 500 2.20 10.28 -5.32
C SER A 500 2.50 8.98 -6.07
N SER A 501 1.50 8.13 -6.32
CA SER A 501 1.74 6.81 -6.92
C SER A 501 0.73 6.43 -7.99
N THR A 502 1.19 5.64 -8.96
CA THR A 502 0.40 5.11 -10.09
C THR A 502 -0.61 4.06 -9.62
N GLY A 503 -0.14 3.03 -8.88
CA GLY A 503 -0.95 1.92 -8.38
C GLY A 503 -1.64 2.21 -7.05
N GLY A 504 -0.86 2.30 -5.96
CA GLY A 504 -1.38 2.37 -4.58
C GLY A 504 -2.34 3.53 -4.31
N CYS A 505 -2.23 4.62 -5.08
CA CYS A 505 -3.11 5.79 -5.03
C CYS A 505 -3.93 6.01 -6.32
N ASN A 506 -4.01 5.04 -7.24
CA ASN A 506 -4.72 5.17 -8.52
C ASN A 506 -4.33 6.40 -9.36
N GLY A 507 -3.06 6.80 -9.30
CA GLY A 507 -2.52 7.91 -10.08
C GLY A 507 -2.72 9.29 -9.47
N LYS A 508 -2.73 9.41 -8.14
CA LYS A 508 -2.75 10.70 -7.43
C LYS A 508 -1.84 10.71 -6.21
N VAL A 509 -1.72 11.88 -5.59
CA VAL A 509 -1.23 12.01 -4.22
C VAL A 509 -2.34 11.54 -3.27
N CYS A 510 -2.05 10.55 -2.44
CA CYS A 510 -2.97 10.06 -1.42
C CYS A 510 -2.24 9.62 -0.15
N ARG A 511 -3.01 9.44 0.92
CA ARG A 511 -2.53 8.79 2.15
C ARG A 511 -2.65 7.29 2.01
N ASN A 512 -1.68 6.56 2.58
CA ASN A 512 -1.63 5.12 2.50
C ASN A 512 -1.08 4.48 3.78
N ILE A 513 -1.37 3.20 4.02
CA ILE A 513 -0.91 2.45 5.20
C ILE A 513 -0.32 1.12 4.74
N TYR A 514 0.91 0.83 5.17
CA TYR A 514 1.64 -0.37 4.78
C TYR A 514 2.29 -1.08 5.98
N PRO A 515 2.39 -2.42 5.97
CA PRO A 515 3.28 -3.15 6.87
C PRO A 515 4.74 -2.73 6.61
N LEU A 516 5.45 -2.31 7.65
CA LEU A 516 6.78 -1.70 7.49
C LEU A 516 7.84 -2.73 7.05
N ALA A 517 7.85 -3.94 7.61
CA ALA A 517 8.80 -4.98 7.19
C ALA A 517 8.63 -5.33 5.71
N SER A 518 7.38 -5.31 5.23
CA SER A 518 7.07 -5.52 3.82
C SER A 518 7.64 -4.44 2.89
N LEU A 519 7.68 -3.18 3.32
CA LEU A 519 8.36 -2.11 2.58
C LEU A 519 9.88 -2.31 2.60
N LEU A 520 10.45 -2.58 3.77
CA LEU A 520 11.90 -2.76 3.92
C LEU A 520 12.42 -3.93 3.08
N ALA A 521 11.72 -5.07 3.07
CA ALA A 521 12.06 -6.25 2.27
C ALA A 521 12.04 -5.96 0.76
N ARG A 522 11.15 -5.05 0.31
CA ARG A 522 11.08 -4.55 -1.08
C ARG A 522 12.11 -3.48 -1.41
N GLY A 523 13.00 -3.15 -0.47
CA GLY A 523 14.14 -2.26 -0.68
C GLY A 523 13.90 -0.79 -0.36
N TYR A 524 12.77 -0.44 0.27
CA TYR A 524 12.58 0.89 0.83
C TYR A 524 13.52 1.11 2.02
N ARG A 525 14.14 2.28 2.05
CA ARG A 525 15.09 2.70 3.07
C ARG A 525 14.52 3.88 3.84
N PRO A 526 14.43 3.81 5.18
CA PRO A 526 14.09 4.95 6.01
C PRO A 526 15.16 6.05 5.88
N VAL A 527 14.78 7.25 5.46
CA VAL A 527 15.70 8.38 5.28
C VAL A 527 15.16 9.64 5.95
N ARG A 528 16.06 10.39 6.57
CA ARG A 528 15.79 11.73 7.12
C ARG A 528 16.45 12.79 6.27
N PHE A 529 15.66 13.76 5.81
CA PHE A 529 16.19 14.92 5.12
C PHE A 529 17.12 15.71 6.06
N ARG A 530 18.30 16.09 5.58
CA ARG A 530 19.29 16.79 6.42
C ARG A 530 18.80 18.15 6.92
N GLY A 531 17.89 18.80 6.19
CA GLY A 531 17.23 20.03 6.64
C GLY A 531 16.35 19.85 7.89
N LEU A 532 15.97 18.62 8.24
CA LEU A 532 15.19 18.28 9.45
C LEU A 532 16.06 17.73 10.58
N ALA A 533 17.40 17.74 10.46
CA ALA A 533 18.28 17.09 11.42
C ALA A 533 18.21 17.69 12.84
N ASN A 534 17.90 18.98 12.96
CA ASN A 534 17.79 19.68 14.24
C ASN A 534 16.35 19.72 14.80
N ASP A 535 15.37 19.25 14.03
CA ASP A 535 13.99 19.10 14.47
C ASP A 535 13.74 17.62 14.80
N MET A 536 13.95 17.28 16.06
CA MET A 536 13.70 15.94 16.59
C MET A 536 12.30 15.81 17.22
N SER A 537 11.49 16.86 17.14
CA SER A 537 10.16 16.88 17.76
C SER A 537 9.14 16.15 16.88
N ALA A 538 8.28 15.34 17.49
CA ALA A 538 7.09 14.87 16.78
C ALA A 538 6.10 16.04 16.73
N PRO A 539 5.53 16.40 15.57
CA PRO A 539 4.47 17.40 15.50
C PRO A 539 3.30 16.99 16.42
N THR A 540 2.77 17.97 17.14
CA THR A 540 1.49 17.86 17.85
C THR A 540 0.40 17.41 16.85
N PRO A 541 -0.55 16.53 17.22
CA PRO A 541 -1.61 16.10 16.32
C PRO A 541 -2.31 17.32 15.72
N VAL A 542 -2.14 17.52 14.41
CA VAL A 542 -2.88 18.55 13.69
C VAL A 542 -4.32 18.07 13.64
N ALA A 543 -5.21 18.74 14.37
CA ALA A 543 -6.65 18.53 14.24
C ALA A 543 -7.03 18.55 12.76
N ALA A 544 -7.89 17.61 12.35
CA ALA A 544 -8.36 17.49 10.97
C ALA A 544 -8.63 18.88 10.39
N VAL A 545 -7.86 19.27 9.37
CA VAL A 545 -8.05 20.56 8.71
C VAL A 545 -9.45 20.52 8.09
N ALA A 546 -10.34 21.37 8.60
CA ALA A 546 -11.66 21.59 8.06
C ALA A 546 -11.54 21.90 6.55
N THR A 547 -12.35 21.17 5.76
CA THR A 547 -12.70 21.38 4.35
C THR A 547 -11.97 22.52 3.64
N ALA A 548 -11.06 22.15 2.74
CA ALA A 548 -10.38 23.06 1.83
C ALA A 548 -11.37 23.92 1.02
N THR A 549 -11.03 25.18 0.85
CA THR A 549 -11.73 26.14 0.00
C THR A 549 -11.79 25.64 -1.44
N PRO A 550 -12.94 25.75 -2.14
CA PRO A 550 -13.05 25.38 -3.55
C PRO A 550 -12.06 26.16 -4.42
N MET A 551 -11.37 25.47 -5.33
CA MET A 551 -10.63 26.10 -6.41
C MET A 551 -11.64 26.77 -7.35
N GLY A 552 -11.80 28.09 -7.25
CA GLY A 552 -12.46 28.90 -8.27
C GLY A 552 -13.50 29.88 -7.75
N LYS A 553 -13.06 31.09 -7.42
CA LYS A 553 -13.66 32.35 -7.89
C LYS A 553 -12.55 33.38 -8.04
N THR A 554 -11.87 33.40 -9.17
CA THR A 554 -11.26 34.65 -9.64
C THR A 554 -12.41 35.62 -9.88
N LYS A 555 -12.42 36.72 -9.12
CA LYS A 555 -13.34 37.84 -9.32
C LYS A 555 -13.10 38.38 -10.73
N PRO A 556 -14.12 38.53 -11.59
CA PRO A 556 -13.94 39.19 -12.86
C PRO A 556 -13.60 40.66 -12.57
N GLU A 557 -12.47 41.14 -13.09
CA GLU A 557 -12.30 42.57 -13.33
C GLU A 557 -13.33 42.96 -14.38
N THR A 558 -14.34 43.71 -13.96
CA THR A 558 -15.30 44.37 -14.85
C THR A 558 -14.56 45.41 -15.67
N LEU A 559 -14.39 45.12 -16.97
CA LEU A 559 -14.23 46.11 -18.01
C LEU A 559 -15.51 46.93 -18.09
N ASP A 560 -15.47 48.19 -17.65
CA ASP A 560 -16.54 49.13 -17.94
C ASP A 560 -16.34 49.71 -19.34
N GLN A 561 -17.27 49.34 -20.22
CA GLN A 561 -17.55 50.05 -21.46
C GLN A 561 -18.38 51.27 -21.11
N ASN A 562 -17.77 52.46 -21.17
CA ASN A 562 -18.41 53.70 -21.64
C ASN A 562 -17.39 54.83 -21.58
N GLY A 563 -16.94 55.26 -22.76
CA GLY A 563 -16.14 56.47 -22.91
C GLY A 563 -16.94 57.71 -22.51
N ALA A 564 -16.46 58.42 -21.50
CA ALA A 564 -16.68 59.85 -21.31
C ALA A 564 -15.61 60.41 -20.36
N GLU A 565 -14.77 61.31 -20.87
CA GLU A 565 -13.90 62.17 -20.07
C GLU A 565 -14.71 63.16 -19.21
N LYS A 566 -14.25 63.39 -17.96
CA LYS A 566 -14.12 64.69 -17.25
C LYS A 566 -14.10 64.52 -15.71
N PRO A 567 -13.61 65.50 -14.93
CA PRO A 567 -12.31 66.18 -14.99
C PRO A 567 -11.62 66.21 -13.61
N ALA A 568 -10.34 66.60 -13.59
CA ALA A 568 -9.56 66.81 -12.37
C ALA A 568 -10.20 67.86 -11.44
N LYS A 569 -10.27 67.57 -10.13
CA LYS A 569 -10.37 68.58 -9.08
C LYS A 569 -9.27 68.41 -8.03
N ARG A 570 -8.63 69.53 -7.79
CA ARG A 570 -7.43 69.80 -7.01
C ARG A 570 -7.80 70.03 -5.55
N ALA A 571 -6.96 69.50 -4.65
CA ALA A 571 -6.58 69.94 -3.31
C ALA A 571 -7.58 70.65 -2.39
N VAL A 572 -7.69 70.17 -1.13
CA VAL A 572 -7.47 71.00 0.07
C VAL A 572 -6.83 70.16 1.18
N LYS A 573 -5.64 70.59 1.63
CA LYS A 573 -5.06 70.27 2.93
C LYS A 573 -5.73 71.15 3.98
N THR A 574 -6.14 70.58 5.11
CA THR A 574 -6.15 71.32 6.38
C THR A 574 -5.87 70.39 7.54
N ARG A 575 -4.86 70.80 8.32
CA ARG A 575 -4.38 70.23 9.58
C ARG A 575 -4.61 71.31 10.64
N THR A 576 -4.98 70.90 11.85
CA THR A 576 -5.16 71.62 13.15
C THR A 576 -6.59 71.48 13.67
N ARG A 577 -6.84 71.14 14.94
CA ARG A 577 -6.00 71.19 16.15
C ARG A 577 -5.71 69.82 16.76
#